data_AF-I0CKX9-F1
#
_entry.id   AF-I0CKX9-F1
#
_cell.length_a   1.000
_cell.length_b   1.000
_cell.length_c   1.000
_cell.angle_alpha   90.00
_cell.angle_beta   90.00
_cell.angle_gamma   90.00
#
_symmetry.space_group_name_H-M   'P 1'
#
loop_
_entity.id
_entity.type
_entity.pdbx_description
1 polymer ?
#
loop_
_entity_poly.entity_id
_entity_poly.type
_entity_poly.pdbx_seq_one_letter_code
_entity_poly.pdbx_strand_id
1 'polypeptide(L)'
;KDLPTIEAWSGIGTAYHGIPNRISYHLGLQGPSTAVDAACASSLIAIHLARQAIVSGESTVAICGGVNVICAPGLTHMLQQAGALTTEGVCRSFDDAACGYARGECGAVVVLKRLSAALEYNDNILAVMKSSASAQ
;
A
#
# COMPACT_ATOMS: atom_id res chain seq x y z
N LYS A 1 26.74 -8.97 -14.28
CA LYS A 1 27.76 -8.18 -13.52
C LYS A 1 27.35 -8.02 -12.05
N ASP A 2 26.09 -8.30 -11.71
CA ASP A 2 25.47 -8.05 -10.39
C ASP A 2 25.37 -9.29 -9.48
N LEU A 3 25.72 -10.49 -9.97
CA LEU A 3 25.82 -11.70 -9.16
C LEU A 3 26.65 -11.52 -7.86
N PRO A 4 27.79 -10.80 -7.85
CA PRO A 4 28.56 -10.59 -6.61
C PRO A 4 27.91 -9.63 -5.60
N THR A 5 26.82 -8.94 -5.93
CA THR A 5 26.08 -8.07 -4.99
C THR A 5 24.82 -8.73 -4.41
N ILE A 6 24.51 -9.96 -4.83
CA ILE A 6 23.38 -10.72 -4.30
C ILE A 6 23.85 -11.49 -3.07
N GLU A 7 23.39 -11.06 -1.90
CA GLU A 7 23.71 -11.65 -0.61
C GLU A 7 22.57 -12.56 -0.12
N ALA A 8 22.82 -13.32 0.96
CA ALA A 8 21.86 -14.24 1.56
C ALA A 8 20.50 -13.58 1.88
N TRP A 9 20.49 -12.28 2.19
CA TRP A 9 19.29 -11.54 2.55
C TRP A 9 18.60 -10.85 1.37
N SER A 10 19.25 -10.78 0.19
CA SER A 10 18.71 -10.05 -0.96
C SER A 10 17.35 -10.58 -1.39
N GLY A 11 17.14 -11.90 -1.34
CA GLY A 11 15.87 -12.53 -1.67
C GLY A 11 14.73 -12.08 -0.76
N ILE A 12 14.88 -12.27 0.56
CA ILE A 12 13.81 -11.89 1.50
C ILE A 12 13.70 -10.38 1.69
N GLY A 13 14.80 -9.64 1.54
CA GLY A 13 14.86 -8.19 1.74
C GLY A 13 14.08 -7.40 0.70
N THR A 14 14.00 -7.92 -0.53
CA THR A 14 13.36 -7.22 -1.67
C THR A 14 12.02 -7.80 -2.10
N ALA A 15 11.67 -9.00 -1.63
CA ALA A 15 10.41 -9.62 -2.01
C ALA A 15 9.18 -8.84 -1.50
N TYR A 16 8.20 -8.58 -2.38
CA TYR A 16 6.96 -7.85 -2.05
C TYR A 16 6.20 -8.48 -0.87
N HIS A 17 6.06 -9.80 -0.85
CA HIS A 17 5.43 -10.53 0.26
C HIS A 17 6.18 -10.34 1.60
N GLY A 18 7.47 -9.99 1.56
CA GLY A 18 8.27 -9.76 2.75
C GLY A 18 7.79 -8.57 3.58
N ILE A 19 7.13 -7.58 2.96
CA ILE A 19 6.61 -6.40 3.65
C ILE A 19 5.55 -6.78 4.70
N PRO A 20 4.38 -7.37 4.33
CA PRO A 20 3.35 -7.76 5.30
C PRO A 20 3.78 -8.94 6.18
N ASN A 21 4.55 -9.89 5.63
CA ASN A 21 4.97 -11.08 6.38
C ASN A 21 5.92 -10.72 7.53
N ARG A 22 6.83 -9.75 7.33
CA ARG A 22 7.68 -9.25 8.42
C ARG A 22 6.88 -8.60 9.53
N ILE A 23 5.87 -7.79 9.18
CA ILE A 23 4.98 -7.19 10.19
C ILE A 23 4.28 -8.29 10.98
N SER A 24 3.76 -9.31 10.28
CA SER A 24 3.05 -10.43 10.91
C SER A 24 3.98 -11.24 11.83
N TYR A 25 5.19 -11.55 11.37
CA TYR A 25 6.21 -12.23 12.15
C TYR A 25 6.60 -11.46 13.41
N HIS A 26 6.92 -10.16 13.28
CA HIS A 26 7.36 -9.34 14.41
C HIS A 26 6.26 -9.10 15.46
N LEU A 27 5.00 -9.07 15.04
CA LEU A 27 3.85 -8.86 15.92
C LEU A 27 3.16 -10.16 16.36
N GLY A 28 3.63 -11.33 15.91
CA GLY A 28 3.03 -12.63 16.22
C GLY A 28 1.59 -12.80 15.66
N LEU A 29 1.28 -12.17 14.52
CA LEU A 29 -0.05 -12.19 13.91
C LEU A 29 -0.23 -13.44 13.05
N GLN A 30 -1.38 -14.09 13.21
CA GLN A 30 -1.71 -15.38 12.55
C GLN A 30 -2.81 -15.25 11.48
N GLY A 31 -3.27 -14.04 11.20
CA GLY A 31 -4.24 -13.77 10.14
C GLY A 31 -3.61 -13.73 8.74
N PRO A 32 -4.41 -13.46 7.69
CA PRO A 32 -3.91 -13.30 6.33
C PRO A 32 -2.82 -12.23 6.23
N SER A 33 -1.76 -12.55 5.51
CA SER A 33 -0.61 -11.66 5.29
C SER A 33 -0.28 -11.63 3.82
N THR A 34 -0.63 -10.54 3.13
CA THR A 34 -0.63 -10.51 1.66
C THR A 34 -0.18 -9.17 1.14
N ALA A 35 0.75 -9.21 0.17
CA ALA A 35 1.15 -8.05 -0.59
C ALA A 35 0.21 -7.90 -1.79
N VAL A 36 -0.19 -6.67 -2.08
CA VAL A 36 -1.12 -6.34 -3.15
C VAL A 36 -0.41 -5.43 -4.14
N ASP A 37 -0.45 -5.78 -5.41
CA ASP A 37 -0.01 -4.93 -6.50
C ASP A 37 -1.18 -4.71 -7.46
N ALA A 38 -1.77 -3.52 -7.35
CA ALA A 38 -2.75 -2.96 -8.28
C ALA A 38 -2.28 -1.58 -8.77
N ALA A 39 -0.95 -1.44 -8.97
CA ALA A 39 -0.30 -0.20 -9.33
C ALA A 39 -0.71 0.98 -8.40
N CYS A 40 -1.17 2.09 -8.96
CA CYS A 40 -1.53 3.30 -8.22
C CYS A 40 -2.67 3.11 -7.20
N ALA A 41 -3.49 2.07 -7.32
CA ALA A 41 -4.61 1.80 -6.42
C ALA A 41 -4.28 0.78 -5.32
N SER A 42 -3.04 0.27 -5.25
CA SER A 42 -2.65 -0.86 -4.39
C SER A 42 -3.06 -0.70 -2.92
N SER A 43 -2.85 0.49 -2.33
CA SER A 43 -3.20 0.74 -0.93
C SER A 43 -4.72 0.71 -0.69
N LEU A 44 -5.51 1.24 -1.62
CA LEU A 44 -6.98 1.20 -1.51
C LEU A 44 -7.52 -0.21 -1.71
N ILE A 45 -6.91 -1.02 -2.60
CA ILE A 45 -7.25 -2.43 -2.75
C ILE A 45 -6.87 -3.22 -1.49
N ALA A 46 -5.71 -2.96 -0.89
CA ALA A 46 -5.33 -3.58 0.38
C ALA A 46 -6.34 -3.26 1.50
N ILE A 47 -6.80 -2.01 1.58
CA ILE A 47 -7.86 -1.59 2.51
C ILE A 47 -9.20 -2.29 2.20
N HIS A 48 -9.56 -2.43 0.92
CA HIS A 48 -10.76 -3.14 0.51
C HIS A 48 -10.71 -4.62 0.91
N LEU A 49 -9.59 -5.31 0.67
CA LEU A 49 -9.39 -6.71 1.07
C LEU A 49 -9.39 -6.89 2.59
N ALA A 50 -8.75 -5.98 3.34
CA ALA A 50 -8.79 -5.98 4.80
C ALA A 50 -10.23 -5.84 5.34
N ARG A 51 -11.04 -4.96 4.73
CA ARG A 51 -12.47 -4.88 5.05
C ARG A 51 -13.17 -6.20 4.76
N GLN A 52 -12.92 -6.82 3.61
CA GLN A 52 -13.53 -8.10 3.26
C GLN A 52 -13.19 -9.20 4.26
N ALA A 53 -11.92 -9.34 4.66
CA ALA A 53 -11.48 -10.30 5.69
C ALA A 53 -12.18 -10.07 7.04
N ILE A 54 -12.39 -8.81 7.44
CA ILE A 54 -13.12 -8.47 8.68
C ILE A 54 -14.62 -8.81 8.56
N VAL A 55 -15.22 -8.52 7.41
CA VAL A 55 -16.65 -8.75 7.16
C VAL A 55 -16.97 -10.24 7.00
N SER A 56 -16.09 -11.03 6.40
CA SER A 56 -16.21 -12.48 6.27
C SER A 56 -15.91 -13.23 7.58
N GLY A 57 -15.24 -12.58 8.53
CA GLY A 57 -14.83 -13.19 9.80
C GLY A 57 -13.49 -13.92 9.74
N GLU A 58 -12.78 -13.85 8.60
CA GLU A 58 -11.40 -14.35 8.46
C GLU A 58 -10.41 -13.56 9.33
N SER A 59 -10.75 -12.32 9.70
CA SER A 59 -9.97 -11.50 10.62
C SER A 59 -10.88 -10.70 11.55
N THR A 60 -10.42 -10.43 12.78
CA THR A 60 -11.12 -9.54 13.74
C THR A 60 -10.54 -8.13 13.76
N VAL A 61 -9.26 -8.03 13.42
CA VAL A 61 -8.46 -6.81 13.27
C VAL A 61 -7.63 -6.97 12.00
N ALA A 62 -7.43 -5.90 11.24
CA ALA A 62 -6.54 -5.92 10.08
C ALA A 62 -5.60 -4.70 10.09
N ILE A 63 -4.34 -4.92 9.76
CA ILE A 63 -3.36 -3.87 9.47
C ILE A 63 -3.25 -3.78 7.95
N CYS A 64 -3.52 -2.62 7.38
CA CYS A 64 -3.51 -2.43 5.93
C CYS A 64 -2.99 -1.05 5.55
N GLY A 65 -2.47 -0.92 4.34
CA GLY A 65 -1.80 0.31 3.92
C GLY A 65 -1.01 0.12 2.64
N GLY A 66 -0.06 1.01 2.41
CA GLY A 66 0.84 0.92 1.26
C GLY A 66 2.11 1.75 1.45
N VAL A 67 3.12 1.40 0.67
CA VAL A 67 4.40 2.10 0.64
C VAL A 67 4.87 2.25 -0.80
N ASN A 68 5.44 3.41 -1.12
CA ASN A 68 6.13 3.67 -2.38
C ASN A 68 7.45 4.41 -2.08
N VAL A 69 8.55 3.83 -2.56
CA VAL A 69 9.90 4.40 -2.47
C VAL A 69 10.54 4.35 -3.85
N ILE A 70 11.18 5.43 -4.26
CA ILE A 70 11.82 5.62 -5.56
C ILE A 70 13.32 5.31 -5.42
N CYS A 71 13.64 4.03 -5.36
CA CYS A 71 15.03 3.57 -5.15
C CYS A 71 15.93 3.68 -6.39
N ALA A 72 15.36 3.90 -7.59
CA ALA A 72 16.11 3.92 -8.83
C ALA A 72 15.46 4.82 -9.89
N PRO A 73 16.25 5.41 -10.82
CA PRO A 73 15.73 6.34 -11.82
C PRO A 73 15.00 5.66 -12.98
N GLY A 74 15.13 4.34 -13.17
CA GLY A 74 14.66 3.64 -14.36
C GLY A 74 13.15 3.82 -14.63
N LEU A 75 12.32 3.65 -13.59
CA LEU A 75 10.87 3.85 -13.70
C LEU A 75 10.53 5.31 -14.00
N THR A 76 11.23 6.26 -13.37
CA THR A 76 11.04 7.69 -13.65
C THR A 76 11.38 8.01 -15.11
N HIS A 77 12.52 7.52 -15.61
CA HIS A 77 12.93 7.73 -17.00
C HIS A 77 11.91 7.15 -17.99
N MET A 78 11.43 5.93 -17.75
CA MET A 78 10.39 5.31 -18.59
C MET A 78 9.11 6.15 -18.62
N LEU A 79 8.64 6.64 -17.46
CA LEU A 79 7.43 7.47 -17.38
C LEU A 79 7.60 8.86 -18.03
N GLN A 80 8.81 9.42 -17.99
CA GLN A 80 9.13 10.64 -18.74
C GLN A 80 9.06 10.41 -20.25
N GLN A 81 9.63 9.32 -20.75
CA GLN A 81 9.56 8.95 -22.17
C GLN A 81 8.12 8.67 -22.63
N ALA A 82 7.29 8.14 -21.73
CA ALA A 82 5.86 7.93 -21.98
C ALA A 82 5.02 9.23 -21.93
N GLY A 83 5.61 10.38 -21.59
CA GLY A 83 4.89 11.66 -21.46
C GLY A 83 3.95 11.74 -20.26
N ALA A 84 4.12 10.85 -19.27
CA ALA A 84 3.22 10.78 -18.11
C ALA A 84 3.58 11.78 -17.00
N LEU A 85 4.83 12.25 -16.98
CA LEU A 85 5.35 13.11 -15.92
C LEU A 85 5.42 14.57 -16.36
N THR A 86 5.03 15.46 -15.44
CA THR A 86 5.26 16.90 -15.61
C THR A 86 6.76 17.23 -15.54
N THR A 87 7.19 18.27 -16.26
CA THR A 87 8.54 18.82 -16.18
C THR A 87 8.76 19.70 -14.94
N GLU A 88 7.68 20.19 -14.33
CA GLU A 88 7.73 21.09 -13.17
C GLU A 88 7.78 20.34 -11.83
N GLY A 89 7.58 19.03 -11.85
CA GLY A 89 7.59 18.21 -10.62
C GLY A 89 6.40 18.46 -9.68
N VAL A 90 5.33 19.09 -10.14
CA VAL A 90 4.12 19.39 -9.36
C VAL A 90 2.86 18.85 -10.05
N CYS A 91 2.00 18.17 -9.31
CA CYS A 91 0.67 17.76 -9.79
C CYS A 91 -0.30 18.95 -9.78
N ARG A 92 -0.65 19.49 -10.95
CA ARG A 92 -1.67 20.55 -11.10
C ARG A 92 -3.06 19.96 -11.29
N SER A 93 -3.58 19.26 -10.27
CA SER A 93 -4.87 18.57 -10.37
C SER A 93 -6.00 19.56 -10.69
N PHE A 94 -6.76 19.29 -11.77
CA PHE A 94 -7.88 20.11 -12.26
C PHE A 94 -7.52 21.50 -12.82
N ASP A 95 -6.24 21.78 -13.08
CA ASP A 95 -5.76 23.01 -13.72
C ASP A 95 -5.77 22.87 -15.26
N ASP A 96 -6.05 23.96 -15.98
CA ASP A 96 -6.03 24.00 -17.46
C ASP A 96 -4.62 23.74 -18.02
N ALA A 97 -3.59 24.14 -17.29
CA ALA A 97 -2.18 23.93 -17.64
C ALA A 97 -1.63 22.57 -17.16
N ALA A 98 -2.47 21.63 -16.71
CA ALA A 98 -2.03 20.32 -16.25
C ALA A 98 -1.41 19.49 -17.41
N CYS A 99 -0.17 19.03 -17.23
CA CYS A 99 0.60 18.34 -18.27
C CYS A 99 1.17 16.97 -17.84
N GLY A 100 0.67 16.40 -16.75
CA GLY A 100 1.13 15.13 -16.20
C GLY A 100 1.12 15.12 -14.66
N TYR A 101 1.66 14.06 -14.05
CA TYR A 101 1.80 13.96 -12.60
C TYR A 101 3.25 13.95 -12.15
N ALA A 102 3.48 14.29 -10.89
CA ALA A 102 4.78 14.18 -10.23
C ALA A 102 4.81 12.91 -9.37
N ARG A 103 5.92 12.19 -9.39
CA ARG A 103 6.11 11.02 -8.53
C ARG A 103 6.39 11.47 -7.09
N GLY A 104 5.82 10.78 -6.12
CA GLY A 104 6.07 11.03 -4.70
C GLY A 104 6.33 9.74 -3.94
N GLU A 105 7.07 9.83 -2.85
CA GLU A 105 7.31 8.74 -1.91
C GLU A 105 6.37 8.85 -0.71
N CYS A 106 5.91 7.72 -0.19
CA CYS A 106 5.02 7.70 0.97
C CYS A 106 4.99 6.31 1.60
N GLY A 107 4.75 6.25 2.91
CA GLY A 107 4.33 5.05 3.61
C GLY A 107 3.16 5.40 4.54
N ALA A 108 2.06 4.67 4.46
CA ALA A 108 0.89 4.89 5.29
C ALA A 108 0.24 3.55 5.67
N VAL A 109 -0.21 3.47 6.92
CA VAL A 109 -0.83 2.29 7.51
C VAL A 109 -2.03 2.71 8.36
N VAL A 110 -3.10 1.92 8.30
CA VAL A 110 -4.28 2.05 9.15
C VAL A 110 -4.61 0.70 9.79
N VAL A 111 -5.20 0.74 10.98
CA VAL A 111 -5.73 -0.43 11.68
C VAL A 111 -7.25 -0.41 11.57
N LEU A 112 -7.83 -1.52 11.09
CA LEU A 112 -9.26 -1.67 10.91
C LEU A 112 -9.81 -2.71 11.90
N LYS A 113 -10.99 -2.40 12.46
CA LYS A 113 -11.81 -3.29 13.29
C LYS A 113 -13.27 -3.11 12.90
N ARG A 114 -14.13 -4.07 13.26
CA ARG A 114 -15.58 -3.82 13.25
C ARG A 114 -15.89 -2.69 14.22
N LEU A 115 -16.75 -1.75 13.82
CA LEU A 115 -17.14 -0.62 14.64
C LEU A 115 -17.72 -1.07 16.00
N SER A 116 -18.54 -2.12 16.01
CA SER A 116 -19.10 -2.68 17.25
C SER A 116 -18.01 -3.12 18.22
N ALA A 117 -17.00 -3.84 17.73
CA ALA A 117 -15.86 -4.25 18.55
C ALA A 117 -15.04 -3.03 19.00
N ALA A 118 -14.79 -2.07 18.12
CA ALA A 118 -14.04 -0.87 18.49
C ALA A 118 -14.72 -0.07 19.61
N LEU A 119 -16.05 0.01 19.60
CA LEU A 119 -16.85 0.62 20.66
C LEU A 119 -16.79 -0.19 21.96
N GLU A 120 -16.92 -1.52 21.88
CA GLU A 120 -16.83 -2.43 23.03
C GLU A 120 -15.48 -2.32 23.76
N TYR A 121 -14.39 -2.25 22.99
CA TYR A 121 -13.03 -2.12 23.52
C TYR A 121 -12.64 -0.67 23.86
N ASN A 122 -13.54 0.31 23.67
CA ASN A 122 -13.27 1.73 23.86
C ASN A 122 -12.01 2.21 23.11
N ASP A 123 -11.85 1.74 21.86
CA ASP A 123 -10.75 2.13 20.99
C ASP A 123 -10.89 3.60 20.55
N ASN A 124 -9.76 4.25 20.25
CA ASN A 124 -9.76 5.58 19.63
C ASN A 124 -10.15 5.49 18.14
N ILE A 125 -11.42 5.78 17.83
CA ILE A 125 -11.96 5.71 16.47
C ILE A 125 -11.70 7.02 15.73
N LEU A 126 -10.75 7.01 14.79
CA LEU A 126 -10.41 8.19 13.97
C LEU A 126 -11.44 8.49 12.88
N ALA A 127 -12.01 7.45 12.27
CA ALA A 127 -12.99 7.54 11.20
C ALA A 127 -13.75 6.21 11.03
N VAL A 128 -14.86 6.24 10.28
CA VAL A 128 -15.66 5.05 9.95
C VAL A 128 -15.73 4.86 8.44
N MET A 129 -15.24 3.72 7.96
CA MET A 129 -15.41 3.31 6.56
C MET A 129 -16.82 2.73 6.35
N LYS A 130 -17.65 3.43 5.58
CA LYS A 130 -19.03 3.01 5.29
C LYS A 130 -19.07 1.81 4.33
N SER A 131 -18.31 1.89 3.24
CA SER A 131 -18.25 0.86 2.20
C SER A 131 -16.95 1.00 1.41
N SER A 132 -16.64 -0.03 0.64
CA SER A 132 -15.59 0.00 -0.39
C SER A 132 -16.00 -0.92 -1.54
N ALA A 133 -15.52 -0.63 -2.74
CA ALA A 133 -15.77 -1.40 -3.94
C ALA A 133 -14.53 -1.39 -4.84
N SER A 134 -14.29 -2.50 -5.54
CA SER A 134 -13.33 -2.59 -6.63
C SER A 134 -14.06 -3.20 -7.83
N ALA A 135 -14.00 -2.53 -8.98
CA ALA A 135 -14.52 -3.10 -10.22
C ALA A 135 -13.60 -4.26 -10.66
N GLN A 136 -14.20 -5.38 -11.04
CA GLN A 136 -13.53 -6.41 -11.84
C GLN A 136 -13.78 -6.11 -13.32
#